data_AF-A0A8X7QVI7-F1
#
_entry.id   AF-A0A8X7QVI7-F1
#
_cell.length_a   1.000
_cell.length_b   1.000
_cell.length_c   1.000
_cell.angle_alpha   90.00
_cell.angle_beta   90.00
_cell.angle_gamma   90.00
#
_symmetry.space_group_name_H-M   'P 1'
#
loop_
_entity.id
_entity.type
_entity.pdbx_description
1 polymer ?
#
loop_
_entity_poly.entity_id
_entity_poly.type
_entity_poly.pdbx_seq_one_letter_code
_entity_poly.pdbx_strand_id
1 'polypeptide(L)'
;MNNKTTFILFFPLVLCSLYVSQAARTGGWSPTSDVKNAHIVEIGEFAVSEYNKQSKSGLKFVEVVSGKSQIVAGMNYRLIVAANEGVAIAGNGESKKYEAIVWEKPWLKSMNLTSFKPAM
;
A
#
# COMPACT_ATOMS: atom_id res chain seq x y z
N MET A 1 -53.54 16.58 46.32
CA MET A 1 -53.70 17.45 45.14
C MET A 1 -52.32 17.62 44.52
N ASN A 2 -51.80 16.67 43.74
CA ASN A 2 -52.17 16.24 42.38
C ASN A 2 -51.70 17.25 41.31
N ASN A 3 -50.54 16.98 40.69
CA ASN A 3 -50.25 17.12 39.25
C ASN A 3 -48.76 16.81 38.97
N LYS A 4 -48.38 15.54 38.74
CA LYS A 4 -48.21 14.99 37.38
C LYS A 4 -47.71 16.01 36.36
N THR A 5 -46.39 16.07 36.17
CA THR A 5 -45.82 16.50 34.87
C THR A 5 -44.57 15.68 34.60
N THR A 6 -44.78 14.54 33.95
CA THR A 6 -43.73 13.71 33.37
C THR A 6 -43.20 14.44 32.13
N PHE A 7 -41.99 14.99 32.19
CA PHE A 7 -41.27 15.42 30.99
C PHE A 7 -40.51 14.23 30.43
N ILE A 8 -41.10 13.57 29.42
CA ILE A 8 -40.40 12.55 28.65
C ILE A 8 -39.43 13.28 27.71
N LEU A 9 -38.13 13.27 28.04
CA LEU A 9 -37.06 13.61 27.11
C LEU A 9 -36.92 12.49 26.07
N PHE A 10 -37.84 12.43 25.09
CA PHE A 10 -37.56 11.78 23.80
C PHE A 10 -36.65 12.73 23.00
N PHE A 11 -35.38 12.82 23.41
CA PHE A 11 -34.36 13.42 22.54
C PHE A 11 -34.14 12.41 21.41
N PRO A 12 -34.50 12.74 20.17
CA PRO A 12 -34.72 11.74 19.15
C PRO A 12 -33.41 11.04 18.82
N LEU A 13 -33.49 9.71 18.85
CA LEU A 13 -32.53 8.74 18.31
C LEU A 13 -32.47 8.87 16.76
N VAL A 14 -32.28 10.08 16.26
CA VAL A 14 -32.28 10.47 14.84
C VAL A 14 -31.05 11.34 14.55
N LEU A 15 -29.92 10.98 15.17
CA LEU A 15 -28.58 11.42 14.76
C LEU A 15 -27.80 10.27 14.08
N CYS A 16 -28.45 9.14 13.81
CA CYS A 16 -27.84 7.98 13.16
C CYS A 16 -28.01 7.93 11.64
N SER A 17 -28.74 8.86 11.04
CA SER A 17 -28.90 8.93 9.58
C SER A 17 -27.90 9.92 8.99
N LEU A 18 -27.08 9.41 8.06
CA LEU A 18 -26.12 10.12 7.18
C LEU A 18 -24.64 10.14 7.63
N TYR A 19 -24.12 9.04 8.15
CA TYR A 19 -22.79 8.64 7.65
C TYR A 19 -23.02 7.91 6.33
N VAL A 20 -23.21 8.67 5.25
CA VAL A 20 -22.92 8.14 3.93
C VAL A 20 -21.44 7.78 4.00
N SER A 21 -21.14 6.51 4.20
CA SER A 21 -19.82 5.99 3.91
C SER A 21 -19.63 6.25 2.42
N GLN A 22 -18.99 7.38 2.10
CA GLN A 22 -18.44 7.61 0.79
C GLN A 22 -17.40 6.50 0.62
N ALA A 23 -17.84 5.34 0.13
CA ALA A 23 -16.93 4.31 -0.31
C ALA A 23 -16.04 5.02 -1.33
N ALA A 24 -14.78 5.26 -0.95
CA ALA A 24 -13.82 5.89 -1.82
C ALA A 24 -13.84 5.06 -3.10
N ARG A 25 -14.26 5.66 -4.21
CA ARG A 25 -14.22 4.98 -5.50
C ARG A 25 -12.76 4.83 -5.84
N THR A 26 -12.18 3.73 -5.42
CA THR A 26 -10.82 3.37 -5.80
C THR A 26 -10.82 3.17 -7.30
N GLY A 27 -9.84 3.73 -8.00
CA GLY A 27 -9.64 3.45 -9.42
C GLY A 27 -9.36 1.95 -9.63
N GLY A 28 -9.45 1.48 -10.87
CA GLY A 28 -8.89 0.18 -11.24
C GLY A 28 -7.36 0.19 -11.20
N TRP A 29 -6.74 -0.98 -11.27
CA TRP A 29 -5.29 -1.08 -11.49
C TRP A 29 -4.94 -0.67 -12.92
N SER A 30 -4.07 0.31 -13.08
CA SER A 30 -3.50 0.73 -14.36
C SER A 30 -2.02 0.41 -14.44
N PRO A 31 -1.46 0.07 -15.61
CA PRO A 31 -0.01 -0.05 -15.79
C PRO A 31 0.72 1.21 -15.33
N THR A 32 1.85 1.07 -14.65
CA THR A 32 2.76 2.21 -14.43
C THR A 32 3.42 2.55 -15.76
N SER A 33 3.36 3.82 -16.15
CA SER A 33 3.81 4.31 -17.45
C SER A 33 5.31 4.12 -17.70
N ASP A 34 6.13 4.17 -16.64
CA ASP A 34 7.57 3.97 -16.74
C ASP A 34 8.13 3.39 -15.44
N VAL A 35 8.71 2.18 -15.52
CA VAL A 35 9.34 1.49 -14.38
C VAL A 35 10.72 2.05 -14.04
N LYS A 36 11.34 2.81 -14.97
CA LYS A 36 12.61 3.50 -14.75
C LYS A 36 12.43 4.91 -14.19
N ASN A 37 11.18 5.36 -14.02
CA ASN A 37 10.88 6.60 -13.34
C ASN A 37 11.46 6.56 -11.91
N ALA A 38 12.20 7.59 -11.53
CA ALA A 38 12.91 7.64 -10.24
C ALA A 38 11.99 7.37 -9.03
N HIS A 39 10.74 7.85 -9.06
CA HIS A 39 9.76 7.61 -8.00
C HIS A 39 9.36 6.13 -7.90
N ILE A 40 9.18 5.47 -9.04
CA ILE A 40 8.85 4.03 -9.08
C ILE A 40 10.03 3.18 -8.59
N VAL A 41 11.25 3.57 -8.95
CA VAL A 41 12.48 2.95 -8.45
C VAL A 41 12.60 3.13 -6.93
N GLU A 42 12.37 4.33 -6.41
CA GLU A 42 12.36 4.61 -4.97
C GLU A 42 11.35 3.73 -4.21
N ILE A 43 10.14 3.56 -4.76
CA ILE A 43 9.12 2.66 -4.18
C ILE A 43 9.61 1.20 -4.17
N GLY A 44 10.30 0.76 -5.23
CA GLY A 44 10.89 -0.57 -5.32
C GLY A 44 12.00 -0.80 -4.28
N GLU A 45 12.90 0.18 -4.13
CA GLU A 45 13.96 0.18 -3.12
C GLU A 45 13.39 0.17 -1.71
N PHE A 46 12.38 1.01 -1.46
CA PHE A 46 11.64 1.04 -0.20
C PHE A 46 11.05 -0.34 0.12
N ALA A 47 10.40 -1.00 -0.85
CA ALA A 47 9.77 -2.30 -0.63
C ALA A 47 10.78 -3.38 -0.18
N VAL A 48 11.93 -3.47 -0.85
CA VAL A 48 12.97 -4.45 -0.49
C VAL A 48 13.60 -4.10 0.86
N SER A 49 13.88 -2.83 1.11
CA SER A 49 14.44 -2.35 2.37
C SER A 49 13.50 -2.65 3.55
N GLU A 50 12.21 -2.36 3.40
CA GLU A 50 11.21 -2.58 4.44
C GLU A 50 10.98 -4.06 4.70
N TYR A 51 10.94 -4.89 3.65
CA TYR A 51 10.88 -6.35 3.81
C TYR A 51 12.10 -6.88 4.57
N ASN A 52 13.31 -6.39 4.27
CA ASN A 52 14.52 -6.79 4.98
C ASN A 52 14.46 -6.46 6.47
N LYS A 53 13.94 -5.29 6.85
CA LYS A 53 13.76 -4.91 8.26
C LYS A 53 12.79 -5.87 8.98
N GLN A 54 11.70 -6.24 8.32
CA GLN A 54 10.66 -7.10 8.90
C GLN A 54 11.07 -8.57 8.97
N SER A 55 11.79 -9.07 7.96
CA SER A 55 12.07 -10.51 7.78
C SER A 55 13.52 -10.92 8.07
N LYS A 56 14.45 -9.97 8.20
CA LYS A 56 15.90 -10.23 8.31
C LYS A 56 16.47 -11.03 7.12
N SER A 57 15.88 -10.89 5.93
CA SER A 57 16.25 -11.67 4.73
C SER A 57 17.51 -11.19 4.01
N GLY A 58 17.89 -9.91 4.13
CA GLY A 58 19.14 -9.38 3.57
C GLY A 58 19.17 -9.30 2.04
N LEU A 59 18.01 -9.16 1.40
CA LEU A 59 17.88 -8.98 -0.05
C LEU A 59 18.52 -7.67 -0.53
N LYS A 60 19.05 -7.66 -1.74
CA LYS A 60 19.59 -6.49 -2.44
C LYS A 60 18.72 -6.19 -3.64
N PHE A 61 18.13 -5.00 -3.66
CA PHE A 61 17.35 -4.51 -4.79
C PHE A 61 18.22 -4.45 -6.05
N VAL A 62 17.66 -4.85 -7.19
CA VAL A 62 18.30 -4.79 -8.51
C VAL A 62 17.56 -3.79 -9.40
N GLU A 63 16.28 -4.05 -9.67
CA GLU A 63 15.45 -3.18 -10.52
C GLU A 63 13.95 -3.42 -10.29
N VAL A 64 13.14 -2.50 -10.80
CA VAL A 64 11.70 -2.72 -11.02
C VAL A 64 11.49 -3.28 -12.43
N VAL A 65 10.97 -4.49 -12.50
CA VAL A 65 10.74 -5.23 -13.76
C VAL A 65 9.43 -4.79 -14.43
N SER A 66 8.36 -4.64 -13.63
CA SER A 66 7.04 -4.20 -14.10
C SER A 66 6.23 -3.62 -12.96
N GLY A 67 5.17 -2.87 -13.26
CA GLY A 67 4.36 -2.25 -12.22
C GLY A 67 2.94 -1.91 -12.66
N LYS A 68 2.05 -1.84 -11.66
CA LYS A 68 0.72 -1.27 -11.77
C LYS A 68 0.47 -0.32 -10.60
N SER A 69 -0.33 0.71 -10.82
CA SER A 69 -0.77 1.63 -9.78
C SER A 69 -2.29 1.65 -9.66
N GLN A 70 -2.79 2.06 -8.50
CA GLN A 70 -4.21 2.19 -8.23
C GLN A 70 -4.45 3.35 -7.26
N ILE A 71 -5.38 4.25 -7.63
CA ILE A 71 -5.82 5.35 -6.76
C ILE A 71 -6.76 4.79 -5.67
N VAL A 72 -6.47 5.09 -4.42
CA VAL A 72 -7.27 4.74 -3.23
C VAL A 72 -7.35 5.95 -2.29
N ALA A 73 -7.41 5.77 -0.96
CA ALA A 73 -7.08 6.83 0.01
C ALA A 73 -5.56 7.14 0.05
N GLY A 74 -4.95 7.31 -1.12
CA GLY A 74 -3.51 7.26 -1.39
C GLY A 74 -3.27 6.61 -2.74
N MET A 75 -2.08 6.06 -2.93
CA MET A 75 -1.70 5.31 -4.13
C MET A 75 -1.21 3.93 -3.72
N ASN A 76 -1.79 2.87 -4.29
CA ASN A 76 -1.16 1.56 -4.24
C ASN A 76 -0.25 1.39 -5.46
N TYR A 77 0.93 0.83 -5.24
CA TYR A 77 1.84 0.36 -6.27
C TYR A 77 2.02 -1.13 -6.09
N ARG A 78 1.72 -1.90 -7.15
CA ARG A 78 2.03 -3.33 -7.24
C ARG A 78 3.18 -3.48 -8.21
N LEU A 79 4.36 -3.72 -7.68
CA LEU A 79 5.60 -3.82 -8.45
C LEU A 79 6.11 -5.25 -8.47
N ILE A 80 6.65 -5.68 -9.61
CA ILE A 80 7.55 -6.83 -9.67
C ILE A 80 8.96 -6.28 -9.55
N VAL A 81 9.66 -6.62 -8.48
CA VAL A 81 11.05 -6.21 -8.23
C VAL A 81 11.98 -7.41 -8.37
N ALA A 82 13.13 -7.20 -8.98
CA ALA A 82 14.23 -8.15 -8.97
C ALA A 82 15.12 -7.86 -7.75
N ALA A 83 15.46 -8.90 -7.00
CA ALA A 83 16.36 -8.80 -5.85
C ALA A 83 17.21 -10.05 -5.68
N ASN A 84 18.42 -9.87 -5.16
CA ASN A 84 19.39 -10.94 -4.91
C ASN A 84 19.60 -11.14 -3.41
N GLU A 85 19.88 -12.38 -2.98
CA GLU A 85 20.38 -12.62 -1.63
C GLU A 85 21.76 -11.97 -1.46
N GLY A 86 22.16 -11.64 -0.23
CA GLY A 86 23.21 -10.67 0.12
C GLY A 86 24.60 -10.79 -0.53
N VAL A 87 24.87 -11.81 -1.34
CA VAL A 87 26.00 -11.87 -2.26
C VAL A 87 25.47 -11.62 -3.67
N ALA A 88 25.84 -10.49 -4.27
CA ALA A 88 25.59 -10.26 -5.69
C ALA A 88 26.08 -11.49 -6.47
N ILE A 89 25.17 -12.19 -7.16
CA ILE A 89 25.55 -13.34 -7.96
C ILE A 89 26.41 -12.79 -9.10
N ALA A 90 27.73 -12.85 -8.95
CA ALA A 90 28.73 -12.47 -9.94
C ALA A 90 28.88 -13.56 -11.03
N GLY A 91 27.76 -14.12 -11.46
CA GLY A 91 27.67 -15.19 -12.45
C GLY A 91 26.29 -15.20 -13.09
N ASN A 92 26.10 -16.06 -14.09
CA ASN A 92 24.89 -16.18 -14.93
C ASN A 92 23.59 -16.57 -14.19
N GLY A 93 23.47 -16.31 -12.87
CA GLY A 93 22.27 -16.56 -12.10
C GLY A 93 21.27 -15.41 -12.26
N GLU A 94 20.06 -15.76 -12.71
CA GLU A 94 18.95 -14.82 -12.78
C GLU A 94 18.57 -14.30 -11.39
N SER A 95 18.28 -13.00 -11.30
CA SER A 95 17.78 -12.40 -10.05
C SER A 95 16.41 -12.95 -9.70
N LYS A 96 16.18 -13.23 -8.41
CA LYS A 96 14.86 -13.65 -7.92
C LYS A 96 13.88 -12.49 -8.05
N LYS A 97 12.65 -12.78 -8.46
CA LYS A 97 11.58 -11.78 -8.62
C LYS A 97 10.57 -11.86 -7.49
N TYR A 98 10.07 -10.71 -7.07
CA TYR A 98 9.11 -10.59 -5.99
C TYR A 98 7.98 -9.64 -6.38
N GLU A 99 6.74 -9.98 -6.03
CA GLU A 99 5.61 -9.05 -6.06
C GLU A 99 5.56 -8.29 -4.74
N ALA A 100 5.74 -6.97 -4.82
CA ALA A 100 5.60 -6.04 -3.71
C ALA A 100 4.37 -5.16 -3.90
N ILE A 101 3.60 -4.96 -2.83
CA ILE A 101 2.52 -3.95 -2.78
C ILE A 101 2.90 -2.90 -1.76
N VAL A 102 3.04 -1.66 -2.22
CA VAL A 102 3.33 -0.49 -1.38
C VAL A 102 2.16 0.47 -1.45
N TRP A 103 1.66 0.88 -0.28
CA TRP A 103 0.68 1.93 -0.15
C TRP A 103 1.37 3.24 0.22
N GLU A 104 1.27 4.23 -0.66
CA GLU A 104 1.85 5.55 -0.50
C GLU A 104 0.77 6.61 -0.23
N LYS A 105 1.08 7.54 0.68
CA LYS A 105 0.36 8.81 0.83
C LYS A 105 1.35 9.96 0.56
N PRO A 106 1.41 10.48 -0.69
CA PRO A 106 2.41 11.48 -1.07
C PRO A 106 2.38 12.74 -0.20
N TRP A 107 1.17 13.20 0.17
CA TRP A 107 0.99 14.39 1.03
C TRP A 107 1.50 14.21 2.47
N LEU A 108 1.72 12.97 2.92
CA LEU A 108 2.33 12.67 4.22
C LEU A 108 3.79 12.19 4.09
N LYS A 109 4.34 12.09 2.88
CA LYS A 109 5.67 11.49 2.60
C LYS A 109 5.82 10.12 3.28
N SER A 110 4.77 9.31 3.20
CA SER A 110 4.66 8.04 3.92
C SER A 110 4.39 6.91 2.95
N MET A 111 5.20 5.85 3.05
CA MET A 111 5.04 4.58 2.35
C MET A 111 4.87 3.46 3.36
N ASN A 112 4.06 2.45 3.01
CA ASN A 112 3.86 1.25 3.82
C ASN A 112 3.88 0.01 2.93
N LEU A 113 4.73 -0.95 3.27
CA LEU A 113 4.77 -2.25 2.59
C LEU A 113 3.62 -3.12 3.10
N THR A 114 2.63 -3.37 2.25
CA THR A 114 1.43 -4.13 2.62
C THR A 114 1.51 -5.61 2.19
N SER A 115 2.37 -5.94 1.22
CA SER A 115 2.63 -7.32 0.81
C SER A 115 4.01 -7.43 0.16
N PHE A 116 4.70 -8.53 0.41
CA PHE A 116 5.94 -8.90 -0.28
C PHE A 116 6.04 -10.42 -0.39
N LYS A 117 6.07 -10.96 -1.60
CA LYS A 117 6.08 -12.42 -1.85
C LYS A 117 6.85 -12.76 -3.13
N PRO A 118 7.36 -13.99 -3.29
CA PRO A 118 7.94 -14.43 -4.56
C PRO A 118 6.97 -14.22 -5.72
N ALA A 119 7.48 -13.72 -6.84
CA ALA A 119 6.72 -13.64 -8.08
C ALA A 119 6.74 -15.02 -8.76
N MET A 120 5.58 -15.45 -9.27
CA MET A 120 5.44 -16.68 -10.07
C MET A 120 5.94 -16.49 -11.49
#